data_AF-A0A1H9T873-F1
#
_entry.id   AF-A0A1H9T873-F1
#
_cell.length_a   1.000
_cell.length_b   1.000
_cell.length_c   1.000
_cell.angle_alpha   90.00
_cell.angle_beta   90.00
_cell.angle_gamma   90.00
#
_symmetry.space_group_name_H-M   'P 1'
#
loop_
_entity.id
_entity.type
_entity.pdbx_description
1 polymer ?
#
loop_
_entity_poly.entity_id
_entity_poly.type
_entity_poly.pdbx_seq_one_letter_code
_entity_poly.pdbx_strand_id
1 'polypeptide(L)'
;MSDTSSEGLDIPSPDGDVNTIDTDYEVGQDNIQKSVGPLTFDIHNPVFLFSSLTIVVFVLVTLIFQDSASAVFNWLFTFVTTTFDWAFLSAANI
;
A
#
# COMPACT_ATOMS: atom_id res chain seq x y z
N MET A 1 9.42 26.19 3.21
CA MET A 1 10.80 25.67 3.31
C MET A 1 11.50 26.13 2.05
N SER A 2 12.59 26.87 2.19
CA SER A 2 13.31 27.45 1.05
C SER A 2 14.07 26.35 0.32
N ASP A 3 13.78 26.17 -0.97
CA ASP A 3 14.54 25.32 -1.89
C ASP A 3 16.02 25.70 -1.80
N THR A 4 16.82 24.78 -1.27
CA THR A 4 18.27 24.90 -1.25
C THR A 4 18.83 23.66 -1.92
N SER A 5 19.65 23.93 -2.94
CA SER A 5 20.69 23.07 -3.51
C SER A 5 20.27 21.84 -4.32
N SER A 6 19.85 22.07 -5.56
CA SER A 6 20.37 21.30 -6.72
C SER A 6 21.67 21.91 -7.26
N GLU A 7 22.27 22.89 -6.58
CA GLU A 7 23.54 23.53 -6.93
C GLU A 7 24.70 22.52 -6.80
N GLY A 8 24.99 21.78 -7.88
CA GLY A 8 26.16 20.91 -7.98
C GLY A 8 25.92 19.56 -8.68
N LEU A 9 24.68 19.23 -9.02
CA LEU A 9 24.38 18.05 -9.84
C LEU A 9 24.23 18.51 -11.29
N ASP A 10 25.16 18.09 -12.17
CA ASP A 10 25.12 18.31 -13.62
C ASP A 10 24.06 17.38 -14.26
N ILE A 11 22.82 17.51 -13.80
CA ILE A 11 21.67 16.82 -14.35
C ILE A 11 21.07 17.80 -15.35
N PRO A 12 21.09 17.48 -16.66
CA PRO A 12 20.42 18.29 -17.66
C PRO A 12 18.97 18.51 -17.25
N SER A 13 18.50 19.75 -17.36
CA SER A 13 17.07 20.01 -17.22
C SER A 13 16.33 19.19 -18.28
N PRO A 14 15.17 18.59 -17.95
CA PRO A 14 14.42 17.81 -18.93
C PRO A 14 14.08 18.69 -20.14
N ASP A 15 14.73 18.42 -21.27
CA ASP A 15 14.54 19.14 -22.53
C ASP A 15 13.49 18.43 -23.39
N GLY A 16 12.41 19.14 -23.74
CA GLY A 16 11.32 18.68 -24.60
C GLY A 16 10.00 19.40 -24.29
N ASP A 17 9.05 19.41 -25.23
CA ASP A 17 7.68 19.88 -24.99
C ASP A 17 7.03 18.96 -23.94
N VAL A 18 7.13 19.36 -22.68
CA VAL A 18 6.40 18.75 -21.58
C VAL A 18 4.93 19.12 -21.77
N ASN A 19 4.09 18.15 -22.10
CA ASN A 19 2.64 18.31 -21.95
C ASN A 19 2.32 18.26 -20.45
N THR A 20 2.71 19.31 -19.72
CA THR A 20 2.25 19.53 -18.37
C THR A 20 0.74 19.61 -18.42
N ILE A 21 0.09 18.71 -17.69
CA ILE A 21 -1.35 18.75 -17.52
C ILE A 21 -1.64 20.04 -16.75
N ASP A 22 -2.32 20.99 -17.39
CA ASP A 22 -2.76 22.22 -16.73
C ASP A 22 -3.92 21.87 -15.78
N THR A 23 -3.59 21.76 -14.50
CA THR A 23 -4.52 21.37 -13.45
C THR A 23 -4.13 22.05 -12.14
N ASP A 24 -5.13 22.42 -11.36
CA ASP A 24 -4.95 22.94 -10.00
C ASP A 24 -4.60 21.82 -8.99
N TYR A 25 -4.50 20.57 -9.45
CA TYR A 25 -4.21 19.41 -8.62
C TYR A 25 -2.73 19.30 -8.27
N GLU A 26 -2.41 19.33 -6.98
CA GLU A 26 -1.06 19.06 -6.47
C GLU A 26 -0.91 17.59 -6.08
N VAL A 27 0.18 16.95 -6.51
CA VAL A 27 0.46 15.55 -6.18
C VAL A 27 0.57 15.39 -4.66
N GLY A 28 -0.27 14.54 -4.08
CA GLY A 28 -0.29 14.27 -2.64
C GLY A 28 -1.09 15.26 -1.79
N GLN A 29 -1.84 16.19 -2.41
CA GLN A 29 -2.69 17.15 -1.70
C GLN A 29 -3.72 16.48 -0.76
N ASP A 30 -4.14 15.25 -1.09
CA ASP A 30 -5.13 14.49 -0.32
C ASP A 30 -4.49 13.57 0.75
N ASN A 31 -3.15 13.54 0.84
CA ASN A 31 -2.45 12.72 1.82
C ASN A 31 -2.56 13.32 3.23
N ILE A 32 -2.53 12.45 4.23
CA ILE A 32 -2.39 12.88 5.63
C ILE A 32 -0.90 13.12 5.88
N GLN A 33 -0.51 14.40 5.86
CA GLN A 33 0.83 14.84 6.19
C GLN A 33 0.89 15.20 7.68
N LYS A 34 1.67 14.44 8.47
CA LYS A 34 1.87 14.70 9.90
C LYS A 34 3.34 14.56 10.25
N SER A 35 3.83 15.43 11.13
CA SER A 35 5.18 15.31 11.69
C SER A 35 5.10 14.99 13.17
N VAL A 36 5.78 13.92 13.60
CA VAL A 36 5.91 13.54 15.01
C VAL A 36 7.40 13.47 15.33
N GLY A 37 7.92 14.52 15.98
CA GLY A 37 9.35 14.64 16.25
C GLY A 37 10.17 14.74 14.94
N PRO A 38 11.26 13.97 14.76
CA PRO A 38 12.05 13.99 13.54
C PRO A 38 11.44 13.17 12.38
N LEU A 39 10.29 12.52 12.59
CA LEU A 39 9.64 11.69 11.58
C LEU A 39 8.52 12.48 10.90
N THR A 40 8.67 12.66 9.58
CA THR A 40 7.62 13.18 8.70
C THR A 40 6.90 12.02 8.05
N PHE A 41 5.58 11.96 8.22
CA PHE A 41 4.71 10.97 7.62
C PHE A 41 3.92 11.62 6.49
N ASP A 42 3.96 11.00 5.32
CA ASP A 42 3.10 11.32 4.17
C ASP A 42 2.30 10.06 3.82
N ILE A 43 1.04 10.01 4.26
CA ILE A 43 0.22 8.80 4.23
C ILE A 43 -0.94 8.95 3.24
N HIS A 44 -1.01 8.02 2.28
CA HIS A 44 -2.11 7.92 1.33
C HIS A 44 -3.43 7.58 2.03
N ASN A 45 -4.35 8.54 2.05
CA ASN A 45 -5.69 8.36 2.59
C ASN A 45 -6.63 7.88 1.45
N PRO A 46 -7.64 7.04 1.72
CA PRO A 46 -7.95 6.32 2.96
C PRO A 46 -7.31 4.93 3.08
N VAL A 47 -6.75 4.42 1.99
CA VAL A 47 -6.37 3.00 1.86
C VAL A 47 -5.31 2.56 2.86
N PHE A 48 -4.33 3.41 3.17
CA PHE A 48 -3.26 3.04 4.08
C PHE A 48 -3.78 2.78 5.50
N LEU A 49 -4.67 3.65 5.99
CA LEU A 49 -5.14 3.59 7.38
C LEU A 49 -5.92 2.30 7.63
N PHE A 50 -6.88 1.98 6.77
CA PHE A 50 -7.67 0.77 6.91
C PHE A 50 -6.85 -0.50 6.70
N SER A 51 -5.95 -0.50 5.71
CA SER A 51 -5.12 -1.67 5.42
C SER A 51 -4.15 -1.98 6.56
N SER A 52 -3.41 -0.97 7.03
CA SER A 52 -2.44 -1.14 8.12
C SER A 52 -3.12 -1.55 9.43
N LEU A 53 -4.24 -0.91 9.79
CA LEU A 53 -4.99 -1.27 10.99
C LEU A 53 -5.50 -2.72 10.92
N THR A 54 -6.07 -3.11 9.78
CA THR A 54 -6.58 -4.47 9.57
C THR A 54 -5.46 -5.50 9.71
N ILE A 55 -4.30 -5.24 9.11
CA ILE A 55 -3.13 -6.13 9.21
C ILE A 55 -2.65 -6.25 10.67
N VAL A 56 -2.49 -5.12 11.37
CA VAL A 56 -2.05 -5.12 12.78
C VAL A 56 -3.02 -5.90 13.65
N VAL A 57 -4.32 -5.66 13.51
CA VAL A 57 -5.36 -6.39 14.27
C VAL A 57 -5.32 -7.88 13.94
N PHE A 58 -5.24 -8.24 12.66
CA PHE A 58 -5.14 -9.63 12.22
C PHE A 58 -3.92 -10.35 12.82
N VAL A 59 -2.75 -9.72 12.80
CA VAL A 59 -1.53 -10.29 13.39
C VAL A 59 -1.69 -10.46 14.90
N LEU A 60 -2.20 -9.44 15.60
CA LEU A 60 -2.41 -9.56 17.05
C LEU A 60 -3.39 -10.68 17.41
N VAL A 61 -4.52 -10.78 16.71
CA VAL A 61 -5.52 -11.83 16.93
C VAL A 61 -4.91 -13.22 16.71
N THR A 62 -4.16 -13.40 15.63
CA THR A 62 -3.54 -14.70 15.30
C THR A 62 -2.43 -15.08 16.28
N LEU A 63 -1.69 -14.12 16.83
CA LEU A 63 -0.69 -14.36 17.85
C LEU A 63 -1.29 -14.69 19.23
N ILE A 64 -2.44 -14.09 19.57
CA ILE A 64 -3.14 -14.33 20.85
C ILE A 64 -3.87 -15.68 20.82
N PHE A 65 -4.52 -16.03 19.70
CA PHE A 65 -5.39 -17.21 19.57
C PHE A 65 -4.82 -18.26 18.60
N GLN A 66 -3.59 -18.74 18.87
CA GLN A 66 -2.82 -19.54 17.92
C GLN A 66 -3.50 -20.85 17.51
N ASP A 67 -4.07 -21.62 18.46
CA ASP A 67 -4.73 -22.90 18.15
C ASP A 67 -5.98 -22.71 17.29
N SER A 68 -6.81 -21.72 17.63
CA SER A 68 -8.01 -21.38 16.86
C SER A 68 -7.65 -20.84 15.47
N ALA A 69 -6.63 -19.98 15.38
CA ALA A 69 -6.13 -19.47 14.11
C ALA A 69 -5.62 -20.61 13.20
N SER A 70 -4.86 -21.56 13.76
CA SER A 70 -4.40 -22.75 13.05
C SER A 70 -5.57 -23.58 12.52
N ALA A 71 -6.57 -23.87 13.34
CA ALA A 71 -7.76 -24.62 12.92
C ALA A 71 -8.51 -23.91 11.78
N VAL A 72 -8.72 -22.59 11.89
CA VAL A 72 -9.39 -21.79 10.86
C VAL A 72 -8.57 -21.75 9.57
N PHE A 73 -7.25 -21.55 9.62
CA PHE A 73 -6.42 -21.52 8.43
C PHE A 73 -6.36 -22.87 7.71
N ASN A 74 -6.30 -23.98 8.44
CA ASN A 74 -6.38 -25.31 7.85
C ASN A 74 -7.74 -25.54 7.16
N TRP A 75 -8.83 -25.18 7.83
CA TRP A 75 -10.17 -25.27 7.23
C TRP A 75 -10.30 -24.39 5.99
N LEU A 76 -9.82 -23.14 6.06
CA LEU A 76 -9.86 -22.19 4.95
C LEU A 76 -9.08 -22.71 3.74
N PHE A 77 -7.88 -23.25 3.97
CA PHE A 77 -7.06 -23.85 2.91
C PHE A 77 -7.82 -25.00 2.23
N THR A 78 -8.36 -25.94 2.99
CA THR A 78 -9.14 -27.05 2.42
C THR A 78 -10.40 -26.56 1.70
N PHE A 79 -11.13 -25.61 2.28
CA PHE A 79 -12.35 -25.08 1.68
C PHE A 79 -12.07 -24.41 0.33
N VAL A 80 -11.08 -23.51 0.28
CA VAL A 80 -10.72 -22.78 -0.94
C VAL A 80 -10.22 -23.73 -2.02
N THR A 81 -9.35 -24.68 -1.67
CA THR A 81 -8.73 -25.59 -2.65
C THR A 81 -9.67 -26.68 -3.17
N THR A 82 -10.71 -27.05 -2.41
CA THR A 82 -11.66 -28.09 -2.85
C THR A 82 -12.96 -27.53 -3.42
N THR A 83 -13.38 -26.33 -3.01
CA THR A 83 -14.62 -25.71 -3.50
C THR A 83 -14.40 -24.88 -4.77
N PHE A 84 -13.23 -24.26 -4.90
CA PHE A 84 -12.87 -23.40 -6.03
C PHE A 84 -11.78 -24.00 -6.91
N ASP A 85 -11.54 -25.31 -6.82
CA ASP A 85 -10.57 -26.03 -7.66
C ASP A 85 -10.74 -25.73 -9.15
N TRP A 86 -11.97 -25.82 -9.66
CA TRP A 86 -12.32 -25.56 -11.04
C TRP A 86 -12.04 -24.11 -11.45
N ALA A 87 -12.26 -23.15 -10.54
CA ALA A 87 -12.04 -21.74 -10.82
C ALA A 87 -10.53 -21.49 -11.00
N PHE A 88 -9.70 -22.02 -10.10
CA PHE A 88 -8.24 -21.95 -10.22
C PHE A 88 -7.72 -22.67 -11.47
N LEU A 89 -8.22 -23.88 -11.76
CA LEU A 89 -7.84 -24.62 -12.97
C LEU A 89 -8.26 -23.89 -14.25
N SER A 90 -9.44 -23.26 -14.27
CA SER A 90 -9.89 -22.49 -15.42
C SER A 90 -9.05 -21.23 -15.64
N ALA A 91 -8.69 -20.51 -14.58
CA ALA A 91 -7.84 -19.31 -14.68
C ALA A 91 -6.42 -19.62 -15.19
N ALA A 92 -5.91 -20.82 -14.93
CA ALA A 92 -4.59 -21.26 -15.38
C ALA A 92 -4.57 -21.90 -16.78
N ASN A 93 -5.72 -22.41 -17.25
CA ASN A 93 -5.87 -23.13 -18.52
C ASN A 93 -6.59 -22.30 -19.61
N ILE A 94 -6.74 -21.00 -19.41
CA ILE A 94 -7.09 -20.03 -20.46
C ILE A 94 -5.82 -19.54 -21.15
#